data_AF-A0A0W0R5G5-F1
#
_entry.id   AF-A0A0W0R5G5-F1
#
_cell.length_a   1.000
_cell.length_b   1.000
_cell.length_c   1.000
_cell.angle_alpha   90.00
_cell.angle_beta   90.00
_cell.angle_gamma   90.00
#
_symmetry.space_group_name_H-M   'P 1'
#
loop_
_entity.id
_entity.type
_entity.pdbx_description
1 polymer ?
#
loop_
_entity_poly.entity_id
_entity_poly.type
_entity_poly.pdbx_seq_one_letter_code
_entity_poly.pdbx_strand_id
1 'polypeptide(L)'
;MTPIFIFFTWVRSKLTALSLWFYPLENDLPNDESGELIKRYLMHKSWFDKLTSSWVDKPIFEKLVYLVGAILLSALIGVVVGATTVLVLTTVALSLLIHGLFYTHEQHRHLGAKIFAAEELAAIEDLKASEQMFNNATSKLDAVVIELTDQPLILQEQAAKLDLERQKITTQNNALSIIVEAVETETTHLVDQQRAVNQEFSTISRHLQQYDHQITSSKDKLSAAEDAAVSFSSAVQELQQSQKEFSQAANRFCLFVEGQMVKREEGKSQATSLEETDFIDFLDREIADNDELINALKPVN
;
A
#
# COMPACT_ATOMS: atom_id res chain seq x y z
N MET A 1 40.09 -59.10 -68.12
CA MET A 1 39.66 -60.46 -67.71
C MET A 1 39.07 -61.16 -68.92
N THR A 2 39.47 -62.39 -69.21
CA THR A 2 38.90 -63.18 -70.30
C THR A 2 37.50 -63.69 -69.92
N PRO A 3 36.55 -63.81 -70.86
CA PRO A 3 35.17 -64.26 -70.60
C PRO A 3 35.12 -65.66 -69.95
N ILE A 4 36.12 -66.50 -70.22
CA ILE A 4 36.29 -67.82 -69.60
C ILE A 4 36.52 -67.71 -68.09
N PHE A 5 37.33 -66.75 -67.64
CA PHE A 5 37.59 -66.54 -66.20
C PHE A 5 36.33 -66.09 -65.45
N ILE A 6 35.52 -65.22 -66.07
CA ILE A 6 34.23 -64.76 -65.52
C ILE A 6 33.23 -65.92 -65.40
N PHE A 7 33.20 -66.81 -66.40
CA PHE A 7 32.36 -68.00 -66.36
C PHE A 7 32.74 -68.94 -65.21
N PHE A 8 34.03 -69.26 -65.05
CA PHE A 8 34.47 -70.16 -63.97
C PHE A 8 34.32 -69.55 -62.57
N THR A 9 34.49 -68.23 -62.39
CA THR A 9 34.24 -67.58 -61.10
C THR A 9 32.75 -67.55 -60.77
N TRP A 10 31.88 -67.33 -61.76
CA TRP A 10 30.43 -67.44 -61.60
C TRP A 10 30.00 -68.88 -61.25
N VAL A 11 30.48 -69.88 -62.00
CA VAL A 11 30.18 -71.31 -61.72
C VAL A 11 30.66 -71.70 -60.33
N ARG A 12 31.89 -71.32 -59.96
CA ARG A 12 32.42 -71.58 -58.61
C ARG A 12 31.57 -70.90 -57.53
N SER A 13 31.19 -69.63 -57.72
CA SER A 13 30.33 -68.89 -56.79
C SER A 13 28.97 -69.58 -56.61
N LYS A 14 28.36 -70.04 -57.71
CA LYS A 14 27.09 -70.78 -57.67
C LYS A 14 27.24 -72.15 -57.01
N LEU A 15 28.33 -72.88 -57.27
CA LEU A 15 28.62 -74.15 -56.61
C LEU A 15 28.88 -73.98 -55.12
N THR A 16 29.57 -72.92 -54.70
CA THR A 16 29.78 -72.60 -53.28
C THR A 16 28.46 -72.20 -52.60
N ALA A 17 27.62 -71.40 -53.27
CA ALA A 17 26.30 -71.06 -52.75
C ALA A 17 25.40 -72.31 -52.62
N LEU A 18 25.48 -73.21 -53.60
CA LEU A 18 24.77 -74.48 -53.58
C LEU A 18 25.30 -75.41 -52.48
N SER A 19 26.60 -75.44 -52.22
CA SER A 19 27.15 -76.28 -51.15
C SER A 19 26.77 -75.75 -49.77
N LEU A 20 26.82 -74.43 -49.56
CA LEU A 20 26.38 -73.77 -48.32
C LEU A 20 24.90 -74.03 -48.00
N TRP A 21 24.06 -74.18 -49.01
CA TRP A 21 22.63 -74.52 -48.85
C TRP A 21 22.40 -75.87 -48.16
N PHE A 22 23.34 -76.82 -48.31
CA PHE A 22 23.24 -78.13 -47.66
C PHE A 22 23.82 -78.17 -46.24
N TYR A 23 24.67 -77.20 -45.86
CA TYR A 23 25.23 -77.13 -44.51
C TYR A 23 24.16 -76.81 -43.46
N PRO A 24 24.34 -77.27 -42.21
CA PRO A 24 23.50 -76.85 -41.09
C PRO A 24 23.51 -75.32 -40.96
N LEU A 25 22.37 -74.76 -40.57
CA LEU A 25 22.28 -73.32 -40.33
C LEU A 25 22.90 -73.02 -38.96
N GLU A 26 24.22 -72.83 -38.93
CA GLU A 26 24.95 -72.47 -37.71
C GLU A 26 24.66 -71.00 -37.38
N ASN A 27 23.71 -70.77 -36.47
CA ASN A 27 23.41 -69.46 -35.92
C ASN A 27 23.81 -69.45 -34.46
N ASP A 28 25.06 -69.07 -34.18
CA ASP A 28 25.48 -68.75 -32.83
C ASP A 28 24.59 -67.61 -32.31
N LEU A 29 23.80 -67.94 -31.29
CA LEU A 29 22.98 -66.94 -30.61
C LEU A 29 23.90 -66.09 -29.72
N PRO A 30 23.75 -64.76 -29.74
CA PRO A 30 24.50 -63.91 -28.82
C PRO A 30 24.18 -64.27 -27.37
N ASN A 31 25.15 -64.14 -26.47
CA ASN A 31 24.98 -64.44 -25.05
C ASN A 31 24.50 -63.20 -24.27
N ASP A 32 23.44 -62.57 -24.77
CA ASP A 32 22.83 -61.36 -24.22
C ASP A 32 21.29 -61.46 -24.24
N GLU A 33 20.61 -60.40 -23.80
CA GLU A 33 19.14 -60.34 -23.75
C GLU A 33 18.49 -60.57 -25.12
N SER A 34 19.12 -60.09 -26.20
CA SER A 34 18.65 -60.32 -27.57
C SER A 34 18.69 -61.81 -27.93
N GLY A 35 19.73 -62.52 -27.51
CA GLY A 35 19.88 -63.96 -27.70
C GLY A 35 18.84 -64.77 -26.93
N GLU A 36 18.51 -64.35 -25.70
CA GLU A 36 17.42 -64.98 -24.94
C GLU A 36 16.06 -64.78 -25.60
N LEU A 37 15.77 -63.60 -26.13
CA LEU A 37 14.53 -63.31 -26.86
C LEU A 37 14.42 -64.12 -28.15
N ILE A 38 15.50 -64.16 -28.95
CA ILE A 38 15.57 -65.01 -30.15
C ILE A 38 15.33 -66.48 -29.77
N LYS A 39 15.94 -66.95 -28.67
CA LYS A 39 15.75 -68.31 -28.18
C LYS A 39 14.29 -68.58 -27.78
N ARG A 40 13.64 -67.68 -27.03
CA ARG A 40 12.23 -67.80 -26.65
C ARG A 40 11.32 -67.84 -27.87
N TYR A 41 11.54 -66.95 -28.84
CA TYR A 41 10.79 -66.95 -30.10
C TYR A 41 10.92 -68.28 -30.85
N LEU A 42 12.14 -68.82 -30.92
CA LEU A 42 12.43 -70.08 -31.59
C LEU A 42 12.03 -71.34 -30.78
N MET A 43 11.71 -71.22 -29.49
CA MET A 43 11.22 -72.34 -28.67
C MET A 43 9.78 -72.71 -29.01
N HIS A 44 8.96 -71.74 -29.44
CA HIS A 44 7.61 -72.02 -29.92
C HIS A 44 7.70 -72.63 -31.31
N LYS A 45 7.60 -73.97 -31.37
CA LYS A 45 7.65 -74.73 -32.62
C LYS A 45 6.28 -75.30 -32.96
N SER A 46 5.73 -74.88 -34.10
CA SER A 46 4.67 -75.62 -34.78
C SER A 46 5.16 -77.03 -35.15
N TRP A 47 4.24 -77.94 -35.50
CA TRP A 47 4.64 -79.27 -35.97
C TRP A 47 5.50 -79.17 -37.25
N PHE A 48 5.24 -78.18 -38.11
CA PHE A 48 6.00 -77.91 -39.32
C PHE A 48 7.40 -77.38 -38.99
N ASP A 49 7.52 -76.48 -38.01
CA ASP A 49 8.81 -75.92 -37.57
C ASP A 49 9.72 -77.00 -36.99
N LYS A 50 9.15 -77.97 -36.26
CA LYS A 50 9.93 -79.12 -35.76
C LYS A 50 10.50 -79.94 -36.91
N LEU A 51 9.70 -80.14 -37.96
CA LEU A 51 10.11 -80.88 -39.15
C LEU A 51 11.20 -80.12 -39.92
N THR A 52 11.01 -78.82 -40.16
CA THR A 52 12.01 -78.00 -40.88
C THR A 52 13.31 -77.88 -40.09
N SER A 53 13.24 -77.57 -38.79
CA SER A 53 14.44 -77.45 -37.96
C SER A 53 15.19 -78.79 -37.89
N SER A 54 14.46 -79.90 -37.68
CA SER A 54 15.09 -81.23 -37.64
C SER A 54 15.73 -81.62 -38.97
N TRP A 55 15.20 -81.17 -40.11
CA TRP A 55 15.80 -81.44 -41.41
C TRP A 55 17.02 -80.54 -41.68
N VAL A 56 16.94 -79.26 -41.32
CA VAL A 56 18.02 -78.28 -41.53
C VAL A 56 19.25 -78.63 -40.69
N ASP A 57 19.05 -79.05 -39.43
CA ASP A 57 20.11 -79.41 -38.49
C ASP A 57 20.84 -80.72 -38.84
N LYS A 58 20.28 -81.55 -39.73
CA LYS A 58 20.93 -82.80 -40.14
C LYS A 58 22.24 -82.52 -40.88
N PRO A 59 23.29 -83.33 -40.65
CA PRO A 59 24.52 -83.23 -41.42
C PRO A 59 24.25 -83.56 -42.89
N ILE A 60 25.09 -83.01 -43.77
CA ILE A 60 24.99 -83.21 -45.23
C ILE A 60 24.91 -84.69 -45.60
N PHE A 61 25.69 -85.53 -44.92
CA PHE A 61 25.72 -86.97 -45.17
C PHE A 61 24.35 -87.63 -44.95
N GLU A 62 23.62 -87.28 -43.88
CA GLU A 62 22.27 -87.80 -43.65
C GLU A 62 21.29 -87.35 -44.73
N LYS A 63 21.34 -86.07 -45.12
CA LYS A 63 20.50 -85.52 -46.20
C LYS A 63 20.76 -86.28 -47.51
N LEU A 64 22.02 -86.59 -47.83
CA LEU A 64 22.41 -87.38 -48.99
C LEU A 64 21.92 -88.83 -48.90
N VAL A 65 21.97 -89.47 -47.73
CA VAL A 65 21.45 -90.83 -47.53
C VAL A 65 19.94 -90.88 -47.80
N TYR A 66 19.17 -89.92 -47.29
CA TYR A 66 17.72 -89.85 -47.59
C TYR A 66 17.45 -89.62 -49.08
N LEU A 67 18.22 -88.75 -49.73
CA LEU A 67 18.09 -88.48 -51.16
C LEU A 67 18.41 -89.73 -52.01
N VAL A 68 19.53 -90.38 -51.76
CA VAL A 68 19.93 -91.61 -52.47
C VAL A 68 18.92 -92.73 -52.21
N GLY A 69 18.45 -92.89 -50.97
CA GLY A 69 17.40 -93.85 -50.64
C GLY A 69 16.10 -93.60 -51.42
N ALA A 70 15.66 -92.34 -51.50
CA ALA A 70 14.48 -91.96 -52.27
C ALA A 70 14.66 -92.21 -53.78
N ILE A 71 15.84 -91.92 -54.33
CA ILE A 71 16.19 -92.18 -55.74
C ILE A 71 16.19 -93.68 -56.05
N LEU A 72 16.78 -94.50 -55.19
CA LEU A 72 16.82 -95.96 -55.38
C LEU A 72 15.41 -96.56 -55.30
N LEU A 73 14.59 -96.10 -54.36
CA LEU A 73 13.20 -96.53 -54.22
C LEU A 73 12.37 -96.14 -55.45
N SER A 74 12.51 -94.91 -55.94
CA SER A 74 11.77 -94.45 -57.12
C SER A 74 12.25 -95.13 -58.41
N ALA A 75 13.54 -95.45 -58.51
CA ALA A 75 14.07 -96.24 -59.61
C ALA A 75 13.48 -97.66 -59.61
N LEU A 76 13.38 -98.32 -58.45
CA LEU A 76 12.80 -99.66 -58.33
C LEU A 76 11.31 -99.68 -58.71
N ILE A 77 10.53 -98.70 -58.24
CA ILE A 77 9.13 -98.53 -58.64
C ILE A 77 9.02 -98.25 -60.14
N GLY A 78 9.92 -97.41 -60.68
CA GLY A 78 9.93 -97.07 -62.09
C GLY A 78 10.26 -98.23 -63.02
N VAL A 79 11.08 -99.19 -62.58
CA VAL A 79 11.32 -100.43 -63.34
C VAL A 79 10.03 -101.25 -63.47
N VAL A 80 9.22 -101.32 -62.41
CA VAL A 80 7.93 -102.05 -62.44
C VAL A 80 6.92 -101.40 -63.38
N VAL A 81 6.93 -100.06 -63.47
CA VAL A 81 5.96 -99.28 -64.27
C VAL A 81 6.49 -98.93 -65.68
N GLY A 82 7.77 -99.15 -65.96
CA GLY A 82 8.41 -98.78 -67.23
C GLY A 82 8.75 -97.28 -67.38
N ALA A 83 8.85 -96.55 -66.26
CA ALA A 83 9.02 -95.08 -66.22
C ALA A 83 10.18 -94.61 -65.32
N THR A 84 11.24 -95.42 -65.19
CA THR A 84 12.38 -95.20 -64.28
C THR A 84 13.00 -93.80 -64.37
N THR A 85 13.32 -93.34 -65.58
CA THR A 85 14.02 -92.06 -65.78
C THR A 85 13.19 -90.87 -65.31
N VAL A 86 11.88 -90.87 -65.63
CA VAL A 86 10.95 -89.82 -65.23
C VAL A 86 10.81 -89.79 -63.71
N LEU A 87 10.58 -90.95 -63.07
CA LEU A 87 10.39 -91.00 -61.61
C LEU A 87 11.66 -90.60 -60.83
N VAL A 88 12.84 -90.99 -61.30
CA VAL A 88 14.10 -90.56 -60.66
C VAL A 88 14.29 -89.05 -60.78
N LEU A 89 14.09 -88.47 -61.97
CA LEU A 89 14.20 -87.01 -62.17
C LEU A 89 13.18 -86.24 -61.33
N THR A 90 11.92 -86.71 -61.28
CA THR A 90 10.88 -86.11 -60.43
C THR A 90 11.25 -86.20 -58.95
N THR A 91 11.81 -87.32 -58.50
CA THR A 91 12.26 -87.49 -57.11
C THR A 91 13.36 -86.49 -56.77
N VAL A 92 14.37 -86.36 -57.62
CA VAL A 92 15.46 -85.38 -57.41
C VAL A 92 14.91 -83.96 -57.36
N ALA A 93 14.06 -83.58 -58.32
CA ALA A 93 13.45 -82.26 -58.35
C ALA A 93 12.61 -81.97 -57.11
N LEU A 94 11.77 -82.92 -56.68
CA LEU A 94 10.93 -82.76 -55.49
C LEU A 94 11.78 -82.69 -54.21
N SER A 95 12.83 -83.50 -54.08
CA SER A 95 13.74 -83.45 -52.93
C SER A 95 14.48 -82.11 -52.84
N LEU A 96 14.91 -81.55 -53.98
CA LEU A 96 15.51 -80.21 -54.02
C LEU A 96 14.51 -79.13 -53.62
N LEU A 97 13.26 -79.21 -54.10
CA LEU A 97 12.20 -78.27 -53.74
C LEU A 97 11.86 -78.34 -52.25
N ILE A 98 11.71 -79.54 -51.69
CA ILE A 98 11.43 -79.75 -50.26
C ILE A 98 12.60 -79.24 -49.41
N HIS A 99 13.84 -79.55 -49.79
CA HIS A 99 15.02 -79.04 -49.07
C HIS A 99 15.09 -77.52 -49.12
N GLY A 100 14.81 -76.92 -50.28
CA GLY A 100 14.74 -75.46 -50.43
C GLY A 100 13.68 -74.83 -49.56
N LEU A 101 12.47 -75.37 -49.57
CA LEU A 101 11.37 -74.89 -48.74
C LEU A 101 11.72 -74.96 -47.25
N PHE A 102 12.32 -76.07 -46.79
CA PHE A 102 12.67 -76.24 -45.39
C PHE A 102 13.81 -75.31 -44.96
N TYR A 103 14.82 -75.15 -45.81
CA TYR A 103 15.94 -74.26 -45.56
C TYR A 103 15.50 -72.79 -45.53
N THR A 104 14.72 -72.34 -46.53
CA THR A 104 14.23 -70.95 -46.56
C THR A 104 13.26 -70.66 -45.42
N HIS A 105 12.38 -71.61 -45.08
CA HIS A 105 11.50 -71.48 -43.93
C HIS A 105 12.29 -71.26 -42.63
N GLU A 106 13.31 -72.08 -42.37
CA GLU A 106 14.12 -71.94 -41.16
C GLU A 106 14.94 -70.63 -41.16
N GLN A 107 15.49 -70.23 -42.31
CA GLN A 107 16.16 -68.94 -42.45
C GLN A 107 15.22 -67.76 -42.13
N HIS A 108 14.01 -67.75 -42.69
CA HIS A 108 13.02 -66.71 -42.42
C HIS A 108 12.59 -66.71 -40.95
N ARG A 109 12.50 -67.88 -40.33
CA ARG A 109 12.16 -68.02 -38.92
C ARG A 109 13.24 -67.42 -38.01
N HIS A 110 14.53 -67.67 -38.30
CA HIS A 110 15.63 -67.03 -37.60
C HIS A 110 15.71 -65.52 -37.85
N LEU A 111 15.43 -65.07 -39.07
CA LEU A 111 15.38 -63.63 -39.38
C LEU A 111 14.24 -62.94 -38.63
N GLY A 112 13.06 -63.55 -38.62
CA GLY A 112 11.90 -63.06 -37.86
C GLY A 112 12.18 -63.00 -36.37
N ALA A 113 12.86 -64.00 -35.81
CA ALA A 113 13.28 -64.00 -34.41
C ALA A 113 14.24 -62.84 -34.08
N LYS A 114 15.18 -62.53 -34.98
CA LYS A 114 16.11 -61.39 -34.82
C LYS A 114 15.38 -60.05 -34.88
N ILE A 115 14.43 -59.90 -35.81
CA ILE A 115 13.62 -58.67 -35.94
C ILE A 115 12.76 -58.50 -34.67
N PHE A 116 12.07 -59.56 -34.24
CA PHE A 116 11.25 -59.55 -33.03
C PHE A 116 12.07 -59.14 -31.80
N ALA A 117 13.24 -59.74 -31.59
CA ALA A 117 14.10 -59.38 -30.47
C ALA A 117 14.57 -57.92 -30.51
N ALA A 118 14.88 -57.39 -31.70
CA ALA A 118 15.26 -55.99 -31.86
C ALA A 118 14.08 -55.03 -31.57
N GLU A 119 12.88 -55.36 -32.05
CA GLU A 119 11.67 -54.57 -31.80
C GLU A 119 11.27 -54.60 -30.32
N GLU A 120 11.35 -55.76 -29.66
CA GLU A 120 11.03 -55.90 -28.24
C GLU A 120 12.02 -55.12 -27.37
N LEU A 121 13.32 -55.17 -27.66
CA LEU A 121 14.33 -54.37 -26.94
C LEU A 121 14.10 -52.87 -27.12
N ALA A 122 13.80 -52.42 -28.34
CA ALA A 122 13.47 -51.02 -28.61
C ALA A 122 12.21 -50.58 -27.84
N ALA A 123 11.16 -51.41 -27.81
CA ALA A 123 9.94 -51.13 -27.07
C ALA A 123 10.18 -51.06 -25.55
N ILE A 124 11.05 -51.90 -25.00
CA ILE A 124 11.46 -51.86 -23.59
C ILE A 124 12.21 -50.57 -23.28
N GLU A 125 13.10 -50.13 -24.16
CA GLU A 125 13.84 -48.87 -24.00
C GLU A 125 12.91 -47.66 -24.03
N ASP A 126 11.97 -47.61 -24.98
CA ASP A 126 10.95 -46.57 -25.07
C ASP A 126 10.05 -46.54 -23.82
N LEU A 127 9.66 -47.72 -23.31
CA LEU A 127 8.87 -47.82 -22.10
C LEU A 127 9.62 -47.28 -20.87
N LYS A 128 10.91 -47.61 -20.73
CA LYS A 128 11.76 -47.07 -19.66
C LYS A 128 11.89 -45.55 -19.74
N ALA A 129 12.07 -45.01 -20.94
CA ALA A 129 12.11 -43.56 -21.16
C ALA A 129 10.78 -42.89 -20.78
N SER A 130 9.65 -43.51 -21.18
CA SER A 130 8.31 -43.03 -20.84
C SER A 130 8.04 -43.06 -19.33
N GLU A 131 8.43 -44.14 -18.65
CA GLU A 131 8.31 -44.27 -17.20
C GLU A 131 9.12 -43.19 -16.47
N GLN A 132 10.36 -42.91 -16.90
CA GLN A 132 11.17 -41.84 -16.34
C GLN A 132 10.52 -40.46 -16.52
N MET A 133 9.97 -40.19 -17.70
CA MET A 133 9.23 -38.93 -17.95
C MET A 133 8.01 -38.81 -17.05
N PHE A 134 7.25 -39.89 -16.89
CA PHE A 134 6.07 -39.93 -16.02
C PHE A 134 6.46 -39.67 -14.57
N ASN A 135 7.45 -40.39 -14.04
CA ASN A 135 7.92 -40.22 -12.66
C ASN A 135 8.43 -38.80 -12.39
N ASN A 136 9.13 -38.19 -13.34
CA ASN A 136 9.56 -36.79 -13.22
C ASN A 136 8.37 -35.82 -13.23
N ALA A 137 7.38 -36.06 -14.10
CA ALA A 137 6.16 -35.26 -14.13
C ALA A 137 5.37 -35.36 -12.82
N THR A 138 5.23 -36.58 -12.27
CA THR A 138 4.59 -36.82 -10.97
C THR A 138 5.34 -36.11 -9.84
N SER A 139 6.67 -36.24 -9.79
CA SER A 139 7.49 -35.57 -8.76
C SER A 139 7.36 -34.04 -8.82
N LYS A 140 7.32 -33.46 -10.02
CA LYS A 140 7.08 -32.01 -10.18
C LYS A 140 5.68 -31.61 -9.73
N LEU A 141 4.67 -32.43 -10.04
CA LEU A 141 3.30 -32.17 -9.61
C LEU A 141 3.19 -32.23 -8.08
N ASP A 142 3.81 -33.22 -7.44
CA ASP A 142 3.81 -33.35 -5.97
C ASP A 142 4.47 -32.13 -5.30
N ALA A 143 5.58 -31.63 -5.84
CA ALA A 143 6.23 -30.42 -5.33
C ALA A 143 5.30 -29.19 -5.41
N VAL A 144 4.60 -29.02 -6.53
CA VAL A 144 3.62 -27.93 -6.71
C VAL A 144 2.43 -28.09 -5.75
N VAL A 145 1.96 -29.31 -5.50
CA VAL A 145 0.88 -29.58 -4.54
C VAL A 145 1.32 -29.22 -3.11
N ILE A 146 2.55 -29.55 -2.72
CA ILE A 146 3.09 -29.18 -1.40
C ILE A 146 3.13 -27.64 -1.28
N GLU A 147 3.67 -26.93 -2.28
CA GLU A 147 3.74 -25.47 -2.27
C GLU A 147 2.34 -24.81 -2.19
N LEU A 148 1.37 -25.34 -2.95
CA LEU A 148 -0.02 -24.90 -2.92
C LEU A 148 -0.73 -25.21 -1.59
N THR A 149 -0.28 -26.23 -0.87
CA THR A 149 -0.84 -26.58 0.45
C THR A 149 -0.38 -25.60 1.53
N ASP A 150 0.84 -25.05 1.39
CA ASP A 150 1.41 -24.09 2.35
C ASP A 150 0.93 -22.64 2.11
N GLN A 151 0.62 -22.27 0.87
CA GLN A 151 0.14 -20.93 0.52
C GLN A 151 -1.08 -20.44 1.34
N PRO A 152 -2.13 -21.24 1.56
CA PRO A 152 -3.28 -20.84 2.38
C PRO A 152 -2.87 -20.41 3.79
N LEU A 153 -1.88 -21.07 4.39
CA LEU A 153 -1.45 -20.81 5.76
C LEU A 153 -0.67 -19.48 5.83
N ILE A 154 0.17 -19.20 4.84
CA ILE A 154 0.87 -17.90 4.68
C ILE A 154 -0.15 -16.77 4.47
N LEU A 155 -1.14 -16.98 3.60
CA LEU A 155 -2.19 -16.00 3.33
C LEU A 155 -3.05 -15.74 4.57
N GLN A 156 -3.37 -16.78 5.34
CA GLN A 156 -4.10 -16.66 6.60
C GLN A 156 -3.31 -15.87 7.64
N GLU A 157 -2.00 -16.09 7.75
CA GLU A 157 -1.14 -15.32 8.66
C GLU A 157 -1.07 -13.83 8.24
N GLN A 158 -0.94 -13.56 6.93
CA GLN A 158 -0.96 -12.19 6.41
C GLN A 158 -2.31 -11.50 6.65
N ALA A 159 -3.41 -12.22 6.46
CA ALA A 159 -4.75 -11.70 6.75
C ALA A 159 -4.92 -11.36 8.24
N ALA A 160 -4.41 -12.21 9.14
CA ALA A 160 -4.43 -11.96 10.58
C ALA A 160 -3.60 -10.73 10.97
N LYS A 161 -2.42 -10.54 10.36
CA LYS A 161 -1.59 -9.32 10.57
C LYS A 161 -2.31 -8.05 10.12
N LEU A 162 -2.94 -8.09 8.95
CA LEU A 162 -3.71 -6.95 8.42
C LEU A 162 -4.91 -6.61 9.30
N ASP A 163 -5.61 -7.62 9.83
CA ASP A 163 -6.73 -7.35 10.75
C ASP A 163 -6.26 -6.69 12.05
N LEU A 164 -5.12 -7.12 12.59
CA LEU A 164 -4.52 -6.51 13.78
C LEU A 164 -4.07 -5.06 13.53
N GLU A 165 -3.47 -4.78 12.37
CA GLU A 165 -3.14 -3.40 11.96
C GLU A 165 -4.41 -2.55 11.80
N ARG A 166 -5.47 -3.09 11.20
CA ARG A 166 -6.77 -2.41 11.08
C ARG A 166 -7.36 -2.06 12.45
N GLN A 167 -7.31 -2.98 13.42
CA GLN A 167 -7.78 -2.73 14.78
C GLN A 167 -6.96 -1.63 15.47
N LYS A 168 -5.64 -1.62 15.27
CA LYS A 168 -4.76 -0.56 15.78
C LYS A 168 -5.11 0.80 15.19
N ILE A 169 -5.29 0.90 13.87
CA ILE A 169 -5.68 2.13 13.19
C ILE A 169 -7.04 2.61 13.69
N THR A 170 -8.01 1.70 13.85
CA THR A 170 -9.35 2.02 14.38
C THR A 170 -9.26 2.60 15.79
N THR A 171 -8.43 2.00 16.65
CA THR A 171 -8.20 2.49 18.02
C THR A 171 -7.55 3.87 18.03
N GLN A 172 -6.55 4.09 17.18
CA GLN A 172 -5.90 5.39 17.03
C GLN A 172 -6.85 6.46 16.52
N ASN A 173 -7.71 6.12 15.55
CA ASN A 173 -8.70 7.03 15.01
C ASN A 173 -9.75 7.44 16.06
N ASN A 174 -10.21 6.48 16.87
CA ASN A 174 -11.11 6.77 17.99
C ASN A 174 -10.46 7.69 19.03
N ALA A 175 -9.19 7.42 19.38
CA ALA A 175 -8.45 8.30 20.30
C ALA A 175 -8.28 9.71 19.73
N LEU A 176 -8.00 9.84 18.43
CA LEU A 176 -7.89 11.14 17.76
C LEU A 176 -9.23 11.89 17.76
N SER A 177 -10.34 11.19 17.53
CA SER A 177 -11.69 11.79 17.60
C SER A 177 -11.99 12.38 18.97
N ILE A 178 -11.63 11.68 20.04
CA ILE A 178 -11.80 12.17 21.42
C ILE A 178 -10.94 13.42 21.66
N ILE A 179 -9.69 13.43 21.16
CA ILE A 179 -8.80 14.60 21.28
C ILE A 179 -9.39 15.80 20.54
N VAL A 180 -9.94 15.62 19.34
CA VAL A 180 -10.58 16.69 18.57
C VAL A 180 -11.74 17.30 19.35
N GLU A 181 -12.64 16.47 19.90
CA GLU A 181 -13.77 16.95 20.71
C GLU A 181 -13.31 17.72 21.97
N ALA A 182 -12.26 17.23 22.63
CA ALA A 182 -11.67 17.91 23.78
C ALA A 182 -11.06 19.27 23.41
N VAL A 183 -10.37 19.36 22.27
CA VAL A 183 -9.79 20.62 21.77
C VAL A 183 -10.87 21.61 21.36
N GLU A 184 -11.94 21.15 20.70
CA GLU A 184 -13.10 22.02 20.36
C GLU A 184 -13.77 22.58 21.60
N THR A 185 -13.92 21.75 22.64
CA THR A 185 -14.49 22.17 23.93
C THR A 185 -13.61 23.21 24.61
N GLU A 186 -12.30 22.95 24.71
CA GLU A 186 -11.35 23.87 25.34
C GLU A 186 -11.25 25.19 24.56
N THR A 187 -11.27 25.13 23.22
CA THR A 187 -11.28 26.33 22.37
C THR A 187 -12.52 27.18 22.63
N THR A 188 -13.69 26.55 22.72
CA THR A 188 -14.95 27.25 23.04
C THR A 188 -14.87 27.92 24.41
N HIS A 189 -14.35 27.21 25.42
CA HIS A 189 -14.17 27.75 26.76
C HIS A 189 -13.21 28.95 26.77
N LEU A 190 -12.08 28.88 26.06
CA LEU A 190 -11.14 29.99 25.92
C LEU A 190 -11.75 31.21 25.22
N VAL A 191 -12.59 31.00 24.20
CA VAL A 191 -13.32 32.08 23.52
C VAL A 191 -14.29 32.78 24.49
N ASP A 192 -14.99 32.01 25.32
CA ASP A 192 -15.90 32.57 26.32
C ASP A 192 -15.15 33.32 27.43
N GLN A 193 -14.01 32.80 27.90
CA GLN A 193 -13.13 33.51 28.83
C GLN A 193 -12.61 34.82 28.22
N GLN A 194 -12.18 34.80 26.96
CA GLN A 194 -11.75 36.01 26.26
C GLN A 194 -12.87 37.05 26.16
N ARG A 195 -14.11 36.61 25.88
CA ARG A 195 -15.29 37.48 25.85
C ARG A 195 -15.56 38.09 27.23
N ALA A 196 -15.48 37.30 28.29
CA ALA A 196 -15.67 37.78 29.66
C ALA A 196 -14.61 38.84 30.04
N VAL A 197 -13.34 38.57 29.76
CA VAL A 197 -12.24 39.53 30.00
C VAL A 197 -12.45 40.83 29.22
N ASN A 198 -12.87 40.74 27.95
CA ASN A 198 -13.18 41.94 27.16
C ASN A 198 -14.34 42.75 27.76
N GLN A 199 -15.37 42.09 28.30
CA GLN A 199 -16.48 42.77 28.98
C GLN A 199 -16.02 43.46 30.27
N GLU A 200 -15.19 42.79 31.08
CA GLU A 200 -14.58 43.40 32.27
C GLU A 200 -13.72 44.61 31.89
N PHE A 201 -12.87 44.49 30.87
CA PHE A 201 -12.04 45.59 30.38
C PHE A 201 -12.88 46.79 29.91
N SER A 202 -13.97 46.52 29.19
CA SER A 202 -14.91 47.57 28.74
C SER A 202 -15.59 48.28 29.92
N THR A 203 -15.91 47.53 30.98
CA THR A 203 -16.51 48.06 32.21
C THR A 203 -15.52 48.93 32.97
N ILE A 204 -14.27 48.47 33.11
CA ILE A 204 -13.18 49.23 33.72
C ILE A 204 -12.92 50.52 32.94
N SER A 205 -12.85 50.45 31.61
CA SER A 205 -12.68 51.64 30.77
C SER A 205 -13.81 52.66 30.94
N ARG A 206 -15.06 52.19 31.03
CA ARG A 206 -16.22 53.06 31.31
C ARG A 206 -16.11 53.71 32.69
N HIS A 207 -15.72 52.96 33.73
CA HIS A 207 -15.51 53.51 35.06
C HIS A 207 -14.37 54.54 35.09
N LEU A 208 -13.26 54.29 34.39
CA LEU A 208 -12.16 55.24 34.27
C LEU A 208 -12.61 56.56 33.61
N GLN A 209 -13.37 56.49 32.52
CA GLN A 209 -13.96 57.67 31.87
C GLN A 209 -14.89 58.44 32.82
N GLN A 210 -15.71 57.73 33.61
CA GLN A 210 -16.58 58.36 34.61
C GLN A 210 -15.78 59.06 35.71
N TYR A 211 -14.72 58.43 36.22
CA TYR A 211 -13.84 59.05 37.22
C TYR A 211 -13.11 60.28 36.66
N ASP A 212 -12.64 60.23 35.41
CA ASP A 212 -12.00 61.37 34.75
C ASP A 212 -12.95 62.58 34.64
N HIS A 213 -14.22 62.35 34.28
CA HIS A 213 -15.24 63.39 34.30
C HIS A 213 -15.53 63.92 35.72
N GLN A 214 -15.58 63.06 36.74
CA GLN A 214 -15.78 63.49 38.12
C GLN A 214 -14.61 64.32 38.65
N ILE A 215 -13.37 63.94 38.31
CA ILE A 215 -12.16 64.69 38.65
C ILE A 215 -12.18 66.06 37.96
N THR A 216 -12.49 66.11 36.67
CA THR A 216 -12.60 67.36 35.91
C THR A 216 -13.66 68.28 36.53
N SER A 217 -14.86 67.74 36.81
CA SER A 217 -15.92 68.52 37.47
C SER A 217 -15.53 69.01 38.86
N SER A 218 -14.80 68.20 39.65
CA SER A 218 -14.32 68.59 40.97
C SER A 218 -13.26 69.70 40.86
N LYS A 219 -12.40 69.63 39.84
CA LYS A 219 -11.41 70.66 39.54
C LYS A 219 -12.07 71.98 39.16
N ASP A 220 -13.11 71.95 38.31
CA ASP A 220 -13.86 73.15 37.94
C ASP A 220 -14.56 73.79 39.16
N LYS A 221 -15.17 72.96 40.03
CA LYS A 221 -15.76 73.42 41.29
C LYS A 221 -14.72 74.02 42.24
N LEU A 222 -13.53 73.42 42.32
CA LEU A 222 -12.45 73.95 43.15
C LEU A 222 -11.97 75.30 42.62
N SER A 223 -11.79 75.45 41.30
CA SER A 223 -11.46 76.72 40.66
C SER A 223 -12.51 77.78 40.96
N ALA A 224 -13.80 77.45 40.83
CA ALA A 224 -14.89 78.38 41.14
C ALA A 224 -14.92 78.76 42.64
N ALA A 225 -14.60 77.83 43.55
CA ALA A 225 -14.50 78.11 44.97
C ALA A 225 -13.29 79.00 45.30
N GLU A 226 -12.17 78.80 44.61
CA GLU A 226 -10.99 79.67 44.71
C GLU A 226 -11.32 81.10 44.24
N ASP A 227 -11.97 81.23 43.09
CA ASP A 227 -12.45 82.53 42.58
C ASP A 227 -13.40 83.21 43.57
N ALA A 228 -14.37 82.46 44.12
CA ALA A 228 -15.30 82.97 45.12
C ALA A 228 -14.59 83.38 46.41
N ALA A 229 -13.56 82.65 46.85
CA ALA A 229 -12.76 83.01 48.02
C ALA A 229 -11.96 84.30 47.78
N VAL A 230 -11.42 84.48 46.57
CA VAL A 230 -10.76 85.74 46.16
C VAL A 230 -11.75 86.90 46.19
N SER A 231 -12.94 86.75 45.59
CA SER A 231 -13.98 87.78 45.62
C SER A 231 -14.46 88.10 47.03
N PHE A 232 -14.67 87.08 47.87
CA PHE A 232 -15.05 87.27 49.28
C PHE A 232 -13.96 88.00 50.05
N SER A 233 -12.69 87.64 49.85
CA SER A 233 -11.56 88.34 50.48
C SER A 233 -11.50 89.81 50.05
N SER A 234 -11.77 90.12 48.77
CA SER A 234 -11.87 91.50 48.26
C SER A 234 -13.01 92.25 48.95
N ALA A 235 -14.21 91.65 48.99
CA ALA A 235 -15.39 92.25 49.62
C ALA A 235 -15.17 92.50 51.12
N VAL A 236 -14.49 91.59 51.84
CA VAL A 236 -14.12 91.78 53.25
C VAL A 236 -13.13 92.94 53.40
N GLN A 237 -12.15 93.08 52.52
CA GLN A 237 -11.23 94.23 52.53
C GLN A 237 -11.97 95.55 52.28
N GLU A 238 -12.87 95.59 51.29
CA GLU A 238 -13.72 96.74 51.00
C GLU A 238 -14.61 97.11 52.19
N LEU A 239 -15.22 96.12 52.85
CA LEU A 239 -16.04 96.33 54.03
C LEU A 239 -15.24 96.85 55.23
N GLN A 240 -14.03 96.32 55.45
CA GLN A 240 -13.12 96.83 56.48
C GLN A 240 -12.72 98.29 56.19
N GLN A 241 -12.49 98.63 54.93
CA GLN A 241 -12.18 99.99 54.50
C GLN A 241 -13.38 100.93 54.70
N SER A 242 -14.59 100.50 54.30
CA SER A 242 -15.83 101.25 54.51
C SER A 242 -16.12 101.46 56.01
N GLN A 243 -15.93 100.44 56.84
CA GLN A 243 -16.08 100.58 58.29
C GLN A 243 -15.09 101.60 58.89
N LYS A 244 -13.86 101.64 58.38
CA LYS A 244 -12.86 102.61 58.78
C LYS A 244 -13.26 104.04 58.39
N GLU A 245 -13.77 104.23 57.18
CA GLU A 245 -14.28 105.51 56.69
C GLU A 245 -15.50 105.97 57.50
N PHE A 246 -16.45 105.08 57.74
CA PHE A 246 -17.61 105.35 58.60
C PHE A 246 -17.18 105.73 60.02
N SER A 247 -16.23 105.00 60.61
CA SER A 247 -15.70 105.34 61.94
C SER A 247 -15.03 106.72 61.95
N GLN A 248 -14.36 107.12 60.86
CA GLN A 248 -13.78 108.46 60.72
C GLN A 248 -14.87 109.53 60.56
N ALA A 249 -15.91 109.27 59.77
CA ALA A 249 -17.05 110.16 59.60
C ALA A 249 -17.81 110.35 60.92
N ALA A 250 -18.08 109.28 61.65
CA ALA A 250 -18.70 109.32 62.97
C ALA A 250 -17.85 110.12 63.99
N ASN A 251 -16.53 109.99 63.95
CA ASN A 251 -15.63 110.79 64.79
C ASN A 251 -15.68 112.28 64.41
N ARG A 252 -15.72 112.61 63.11
CA ARG A 252 -15.90 114.00 62.63
C ARG A 252 -17.26 114.57 63.05
N PHE A 253 -18.32 113.76 62.99
CA PHE A 253 -19.65 114.15 63.48
C PHE A 253 -19.64 114.45 64.98
N CYS A 254 -18.98 113.61 65.79
CA CYS A 254 -18.84 113.86 67.23
C CYS A 254 -18.08 115.18 67.49
N LEU A 255 -16.99 115.44 66.76
CA LEU A 255 -16.25 116.71 66.86
C LEU A 255 -17.08 117.92 66.41
N PHE A 256 -17.94 117.77 65.39
CA PHE A 256 -18.86 118.83 64.95
C PHE A 256 -19.92 119.13 66.03
N VAL A 257 -20.54 118.09 66.60
CA VAL A 257 -21.53 118.22 67.68
C VAL A 257 -20.88 118.83 68.93
N GLU A 258 -19.65 118.43 69.26
CA GLU A 258 -18.89 119.00 70.36
C GLU A 258 -18.56 120.49 70.10
N GLY A 259 -18.20 120.86 68.87
CA GLY A 259 -18.01 122.26 68.45
C GLY A 259 -19.29 123.12 68.49
N GLN A 260 -20.45 122.51 68.21
CA GLN A 260 -21.77 123.16 68.34
C GLN A 260 -22.18 123.33 69.82
N MET A 261 -21.83 122.39 70.69
CA MET A 261 -22.11 122.47 72.14
C MET A 261 -21.27 123.56 72.81
N VAL A 262 -19.98 123.70 72.44
CA VAL A 262 -19.10 124.76 72.98
C VAL A 262 -19.54 126.16 72.54
N LYS A 263 -20.09 126.32 71.33
CA LYS A 263 -20.64 127.61 70.86
C LYS A 263 -21.93 128.04 71.57
N ARG A 264 -22.55 127.17 72.38
CA ARG A 264 -23.84 127.45 73.05
C ARG A 264 -23.70 127.98 74.48
N GLU A 265 -22.50 127.95 75.09
CA GLU A 265 -22.27 128.42 76.46
C GLU A 265 -21.64 129.83 76.60
N GLU A 266 -21.15 130.45 75.52
CA GLU A 266 -20.63 131.82 75.58
C GLU A 266 -21.38 132.75 74.59
N GLY A 267 -22.33 133.52 75.12
CA GLY A 267 -23.22 134.35 74.33
C GLY A 267 -22.52 135.46 73.53
N LYS A 268 -22.56 135.36 72.20
CA LYS A 268 -22.72 136.50 71.26
C LYS A 268 -22.95 136.03 69.81
N SER A 269 -23.92 136.70 69.17
CA SER A 269 -23.99 137.08 67.74
C SER A 269 -24.13 136.02 66.65
N GLN A 270 -25.30 136.08 65.98
CA GLN A 270 -25.48 136.34 64.55
C GLN A 270 -24.81 135.41 63.50
N ALA A 271 -25.70 134.77 62.73
CA ALA A 271 -25.56 134.16 61.39
C ALA A 271 -24.82 132.81 61.26
N THR A 272 -25.56 131.76 60.87
CA THR A 272 -25.10 130.70 59.94
C THR A 272 -26.28 129.83 59.46
N SER A 273 -26.99 130.29 58.42
CA SER A 273 -27.91 129.44 57.62
C SER A 273 -27.17 128.77 56.43
N LEU A 274 -25.83 128.71 56.48
CA LEU A 274 -24.99 128.15 55.41
C LEU A 274 -24.29 126.84 55.82
N GLU A 275 -24.00 126.60 57.11
CA GLU A 275 -23.35 125.36 57.57
C GLU A 275 -24.34 124.20 57.76
N GLU A 276 -25.63 124.48 57.95
CA GLU A 276 -26.69 123.47 58.08
C GLU A 276 -27.08 122.90 56.71
N THR A 277 -27.06 123.72 55.66
CA THR A 277 -27.36 123.32 54.27
C THR A 277 -26.23 122.48 53.66
N ASP A 278 -24.95 122.83 53.91
CA ASP A 278 -23.81 122.02 53.44
C ASP A 278 -23.75 120.64 54.12
N PHE A 279 -24.23 120.52 55.36
CA PHE A 279 -24.30 119.24 56.06
C PHE A 279 -25.47 118.37 55.58
N ILE A 280 -26.63 118.97 55.29
CA ILE A 280 -27.77 118.27 54.67
C ILE A 280 -27.40 117.82 53.26
N ASP A 281 -26.76 118.68 52.44
CA ASP A 281 -26.31 118.32 51.08
C ASP A 281 -25.23 117.23 51.10
N PHE A 282 -24.38 117.19 52.13
CA PHE A 282 -23.42 116.10 52.33
C PHE A 282 -24.13 114.78 52.66
N LEU A 283 -25.10 114.79 53.59
CA LEU A 283 -25.89 113.61 53.94
C LEU A 283 -26.75 113.11 52.77
N ASP A 284 -27.38 114.01 52.01
CA ASP A 284 -28.16 113.64 50.83
C ASP A 284 -27.27 113.04 49.73
N ARG A 285 -26.02 113.51 49.58
CA ARG A 285 -25.06 112.92 48.64
C ARG A 285 -24.54 111.55 49.12
N GLU A 286 -24.32 111.37 50.41
CA GLU A 286 -23.87 110.09 50.99
C GLU A 286 -25.02 109.05 51.04
N ILE A 287 -26.28 109.49 51.15
CA ILE A 287 -27.47 108.64 50.98
C ILE A 287 -27.65 108.25 49.51
N ALA A 288 -27.45 109.18 48.57
CA ALA A 288 -27.55 108.90 47.14
C ALA A 288 -26.49 107.88 46.67
N ASP A 289 -25.23 108.02 47.10
CA ASP A 289 -24.17 107.06 46.78
C ASP A 289 -24.46 105.67 47.39
N ASN A 290 -25.06 105.60 48.58
CA ASN A 290 -25.48 104.33 49.18
C ASN A 290 -26.69 103.69 48.48
N ASP A 291 -27.65 104.48 47.98
CA ASP A 291 -28.77 103.97 47.18
C ASP A 291 -28.32 103.42 45.82
N GLU A 292 -27.24 103.97 45.25
CA GLU A 292 -26.60 103.43 44.04
C GLU A 292 -25.89 102.08 44.31
N LEU A 293 -25.21 101.97 45.45
CA LEU A 293 -24.58 100.73 45.93
C LEU A 293 -25.60 99.62 46.25
N ILE A 294 -26.75 99.98 46.83
CA ILE A 294 -27.86 99.04 47.10
C ILE A 294 -28.52 98.60 45.79
N ASN A 295 -28.62 99.45 44.77
CA ASN A 295 -29.14 99.05 43.46
C ASN A 295 -28.16 98.19 42.66
N ALA A 296 -26.83 98.35 42.85
CA ALA A 296 -25.81 97.48 42.27
C ALA A 296 -25.79 96.05 42.88
N LEU A 297 -26.37 95.88 44.08
CA LEU A 297 -26.48 94.59 44.79
C LEU A 297 -27.78 93.80 44.48
N LYS A 298 -28.67 94.31 43.60
CA LYS A 298 -29.81 93.52 43.13
C LYS A 298 -29.34 92.39 42.19
N PRO A 299 -29.73 91.13 42.43
CA PRO A 299 -29.37 90.04 41.54
C PRO A 299 -30.02 90.25 40.17
N VAL A 300 -29.20 90.24 39.13
CA VAL A 300 -29.66 90.07 37.74
C VAL A 300 -30.21 88.65 37.65
N ASN A 301 -31.51 88.51 37.43
CA ASN A 301 -32.15 87.23 37.07
C ASN A 301 -31.52 86.64 35.80
#